data_AF-A0A2M8X1N7-F1
#
_entry.id   AF-A0A2M8X1N7-F1
#
_cell.length_a   1.000
_cell.length_b   1.000
_cell.length_c   1.000
_cell.angle_alpha   90.00
_cell.angle_beta   90.00
_cell.angle_gamma   90.00
#
_symmetry.space_group_name_H-M   'P 1'
#
loop_
_entity.id
_entity.type
_entity.pdbx_description
1 polymer ?
#
loop_
_entity_poly.entity_id
_entity_poly.type
_entity_poly.pdbx_seq_one_letter_code
_entity_poly.pdbx_strand_id
1 'polypeptide(L)'
;MNGTRTLKLVSLALATALLGGGAWLAHSGLKRLAMERQQFAQLQLGLDNARRLMPEVQQREQLVRSIKDVAQQVERMGFDPSLWGERRLRRAQGPSTRAEAAQFLGELGRGGAGQIFVADVFDIGTVSPGASLFHPPLPGDQGLTLGVTGTLHFQAVSAFQSPRVKP
;
A
#
# COMPACT_ATOMS: atom_id res chain seq x y z
N MET A 1 73.17 57.19 20.26
CA MET A 1 73.13 55.82 19.67
C MET A 1 71.72 55.21 19.64
N ASN A 2 70.64 55.98 19.40
CA ASN A 2 69.26 55.47 19.56
C ASN A 2 68.42 55.43 18.27
N GLY A 3 68.83 56.13 17.19
CA GLY A 3 68.02 56.26 15.97
C GLY A 3 67.97 55.00 15.08
N THR A 4 69.03 54.18 15.08
CA THR A 4 69.07 52.93 14.30
C THR A 4 68.28 51.79 14.94
N ARG A 5 68.06 51.84 16.26
CA ARG A 5 67.24 50.85 16.98
C ARG A 5 65.74 51.13 16.81
N THR A 6 65.33 52.40 16.85
CA THR A 6 63.93 52.79 16.62
C THR A 6 63.50 52.51 15.18
N LEU A 7 64.37 52.76 14.18
CA LEU A 7 64.06 52.46 12.78
C LEU A 7 63.83 50.96 12.52
N LYS A 8 64.64 50.10 13.16
CA LYS A 8 64.50 48.62 13.07
C LYS A 8 63.25 48.11 13.78
N LEU A 9 62.85 48.74 14.89
CA LEU A 9 61.62 48.37 15.61
C LEU A 9 60.37 48.80 14.83
N VAL A 10 60.39 49.96 14.18
CA VAL A 10 59.29 50.44 13.34
C VAL A 10 59.13 49.55 12.11
N SER A 11 60.22 49.15 11.44
CA SER A 11 60.14 48.24 10.28
C SER A 11 59.67 46.84 10.67
N LEU A 12 60.09 46.33 11.84
CA LEU A 12 59.60 45.05 12.37
C LEU A 12 58.10 45.13 12.71
N ALA A 13 57.65 46.21 13.36
CA ALA A 13 56.25 46.43 13.68
C ALA A 13 55.37 46.52 12.42
N LEU A 14 55.85 47.22 11.39
CA LEU A 14 55.17 47.33 10.10
C LEU A 14 55.08 45.98 9.38
N ALA A 15 56.18 45.21 9.37
CA ALA A 15 56.21 43.87 8.78
C ALA A 15 55.26 42.91 9.51
N THR A 16 55.19 43.01 10.84
CA THR A 16 54.31 42.18 11.67
C THR A 16 52.84 42.56 11.48
N ALA A 17 52.55 43.85 11.32
CA ALA A 17 51.20 44.35 11.01
C ALA A 17 50.73 43.91 9.61
N LEU A 18 51.62 43.94 8.60
CA LEU A 18 51.30 43.46 7.25
C LEU A 18 51.06 41.94 7.22
N LEU A 19 51.86 41.16 7.95
CA LEU A 19 51.68 39.72 8.08
C LEU A 19 50.40 39.36 8.86
N GLY A 20 50.10 40.09 9.94
CA GLY A 20 48.86 39.93 10.70
C GLY A 20 47.61 40.30 9.90
N GLY A 21 47.67 41.38 9.13
CA GLY A 21 46.59 41.82 8.23
C GLY A 21 46.33 40.82 7.10
N GLY A 22 47.40 40.28 6.49
CA GLY A 22 47.31 39.23 5.46
C GLY A 22 46.70 37.93 5.98
N ALA A 23 47.08 37.50 7.20
CA ALA A 23 46.52 36.32 7.83
C ALA A 23 45.02 36.46 8.17
N TRP A 24 44.59 37.66 8.58
CA TRP A 24 43.19 37.94 8.92
C TRP A 24 42.27 38.00 7.68
N LEU A 25 42.77 38.52 6.56
CA LEU A 25 42.06 38.51 5.27
C LEU A 25 41.96 37.09 4.68
N ALA A 26 43.02 36.28 4.76
CA ALA A 26 42.96 34.88 4.34
C ALA A 26 41.99 34.04 5.20
N HIS A 27 41.98 34.28 6.51
CA HIS A 27 41.10 33.57 7.45
C HIS A 27 39.61 33.98 7.30
N SER A 28 39.32 35.23 6.94
CA SER A 28 37.95 35.70 6.69
C SER A 28 37.41 35.30 5.31
N GLY A 29 38.27 35.25 4.28
CA GLY A 29 37.92 34.71 2.96
C GLY A 29 37.56 33.22 2.99
N LEU A 30 38.36 32.41 3.71
CA LEU A 30 38.10 30.97 3.89
C LEU A 30 36.79 30.69 4.65
N LYS A 31 36.41 31.56 5.61
CA LYS A 31 35.12 31.45 6.32
C LYS A 31 33.92 31.76 5.43
N ARG A 32 34.02 32.73 4.52
CA ARG A 32 32.95 33.02 3.53
C ARG A 32 32.78 31.88 2.52
N LEU A 33 33.87 31.31 2.02
CA LEU A 33 33.84 30.13 1.15
C LEU A 33 33.29 28.88 1.87
N ALA A 34 33.59 28.71 3.15
CA ALA A 34 33.03 27.62 3.97
C ALA A 34 31.53 27.80 4.22
N MET A 35 31.07 29.03 4.49
CA MET A 35 29.65 29.35 4.63
C MET A 35 28.87 29.17 3.32
N GLU A 36 29.41 29.61 2.18
CA GLU A 36 28.79 29.37 0.88
C GLU A 36 28.72 27.87 0.56
N ARG A 37 29.79 27.10 0.81
CA ARG A 37 29.76 25.63 0.66
C ARG A 37 28.75 24.95 1.58
N GLN A 38 28.58 25.44 2.81
CA GLN A 38 27.57 24.93 3.74
C GLN A 38 26.15 25.26 3.27
N GLN A 39 25.92 26.45 2.71
CA GLN A 39 24.62 26.82 2.12
C GLN A 39 24.31 25.98 0.86
N PHE A 40 25.30 25.75 -0.01
CA PHE A 40 25.16 24.84 -1.14
C PHE A 40 24.92 23.38 -0.69
N ALA A 41 25.59 22.91 0.36
CA ALA A 41 25.36 21.59 0.92
C ALA A 41 23.95 21.45 1.54
N GLN A 42 23.44 22.48 2.22
CA GLN A 42 22.08 22.49 2.76
C GLN A 42 21.00 22.51 1.65
N LEU A 43 21.21 23.29 0.59
CA LEU A 43 20.32 23.30 -0.58
C LEU A 43 20.36 21.97 -1.34
N GLN A 44 21.53 21.35 -1.48
CA GLN A 44 21.67 20.01 -2.07
C GLN A 44 20.99 18.94 -1.21
N LEU A 45 21.14 18.98 0.12
CA LEU A 45 20.44 18.05 1.02
C LEU A 45 18.91 18.22 0.96
N GLY A 46 18.42 19.47 0.82
CA GLY A 46 17.01 19.74 0.61
C GLY A 46 16.49 19.21 -0.73
N LEU A 47 17.26 19.39 -1.81
CA LEU A 47 16.95 18.85 -3.13
C LEU A 47 17.01 17.32 -3.16
N ASP A 48 18.00 16.69 -2.51
CA ASP A 48 18.11 15.24 -2.42
C ASP A 48 16.98 14.64 -1.59
N ASN A 49 16.58 15.28 -0.48
CA ASN A 49 15.41 14.87 0.29
C ASN A 49 14.11 15.01 -0.51
N ALA A 50 13.92 16.12 -1.24
CA ALA A 50 12.77 16.28 -2.12
C ALA A 50 12.76 15.23 -3.26
N ARG A 51 13.93 14.95 -3.84
CA ARG A 51 14.10 13.97 -4.93
C ARG A 51 13.91 12.53 -4.46
N ARG A 52 14.21 12.23 -3.19
CA ARG A 52 13.89 10.94 -2.55
C ARG A 52 12.38 10.73 -2.34
N LEU A 53 11.61 11.80 -2.16
CA LEU A 53 10.15 11.73 -1.99
C LEU A 53 9.40 11.74 -3.33
N MET A 54 10.02 12.23 -4.41
CA MET A 54 9.44 12.18 -5.77
C MET A 54 8.95 10.79 -6.22
N PRO A 55 9.70 9.67 -6.06
CA PRO A 55 9.24 8.37 -6.51
C PRO A 55 8.00 7.88 -5.75
N GLU A 56 7.90 8.17 -4.45
CA GLU A 56 6.71 7.79 -3.67
C GLU A 56 5.47 8.59 -4.10
N VAL A 57 5.64 9.89 -4.36
CA VAL A 57 4.55 10.73 -4.87
C VAL A 57 4.14 10.28 -6.28
N GLN A 58 5.10 9.97 -7.15
CA GLN A 58 4.82 9.45 -8.50
C GLN A 58 4.09 8.11 -8.45
N GLN A 59 4.48 7.19 -7.56
CA GLN A 59 3.77 5.92 -7.39
C GLN A 59 2.33 6.13 -6.88
N ARG A 60 2.13 7.03 -5.92
CA ARG A 60 0.78 7.37 -5.43
C ARG A 60 -0.06 8.03 -6.51
N GLU A 61 0.51 8.94 -7.30
CA GLU A 61 -0.20 9.54 -8.43
C GLU A 61 -0.56 8.53 -9.51
N GLN A 62 0.36 7.60 -9.84
CA GLN A 62 0.09 6.51 -10.78
C GLN A 62 -1.02 5.60 -10.27
N LEU A 63 -1.02 5.26 -8.98
CA LEU A 63 -2.08 4.47 -8.35
C LEU A 63 -3.43 5.19 -8.37
N VAL A 64 -3.46 6.49 -8.06
CA VAL A 64 -4.70 7.28 -8.12
C VAL A 64 -5.22 7.37 -9.55
N ARG A 65 -4.34 7.51 -10.54
CA ARG A 65 -4.73 7.50 -11.96
C ARG A 65 -5.29 6.14 -12.37
N SER A 66 -4.63 5.04 -12.01
CA SER A 66 -5.14 3.70 -12.33
C SER A 66 -6.47 3.39 -11.64
N ILE A 67 -6.68 3.83 -10.39
CA ILE A 67 -7.96 3.69 -9.70
C ILE A 67 -9.06 4.49 -10.42
N LYS A 68 -8.75 5.71 -10.87
CA LYS A 68 -9.71 6.53 -11.64
C LYS A 68 -10.06 5.89 -12.98
N ASP A 69 -9.09 5.34 -13.69
CA ASP A 69 -9.33 4.68 -14.97
C ASP A 69 -10.21 3.44 -14.81
N VAL A 70 -9.96 2.63 -13.77
CA VAL A 70 -10.79 1.48 -13.41
C VAL A 70 -12.19 1.92 -13.02
N ALA A 71 -12.34 2.96 -12.19
CA ALA A 71 -13.64 3.49 -11.79
C ALA A 71 -14.46 3.97 -12.99
N GLN A 72 -13.85 4.71 -13.93
CA GLN A 72 -14.50 5.16 -15.15
C GLN A 72 -14.85 4.00 -16.09
N GLN A 73 -14.07 2.91 -16.08
CA GLN A 73 -14.40 1.72 -16.85
C GLN A 73 -15.57 0.96 -16.23
N VAL A 74 -15.62 0.84 -14.91
CA VAL A 74 -16.71 0.24 -14.13
C VAL A 74 -18.01 1.03 -14.30
N GLU A 75 -17.95 2.36 -14.27
CA GLU A 75 -19.10 3.25 -14.51
C GLU A 75 -19.64 3.10 -15.94
N ARG A 76 -18.77 3.00 -16.96
CA ARG A 76 -19.17 2.73 -18.35
C ARG A 76 -19.84 1.38 -18.55
N MET A 77 -19.53 0.40 -17.69
CA MET A 77 -20.19 -0.91 -17.65
C MET A 77 -21.51 -0.89 -16.87
N GLY A 78 -21.92 0.26 -16.33
CA GLY A 78 -23.16 0.43 -15.57
C GLY A 78 -23.12 -0.20 -14.18
N PHE A 79 -21.93 -0.45 -13.63
CA PHE A 79 -21.76 -1.04 -12.31
C PHE A 79 -21.60 0.06 -11.26
N ASP A 80 -22.59 0.22 -10.37
CA ASP A 80 -22.51 1.17 -9.25
C ASP A 80 -22.08 0.43 -7.97
N PRO A 81 -20.84 0.57 -7.49
CA PRO A 81 -20.35 -0.13 -6.31
C PRO A 81 -21.09 0.26 -5.02
N SER A 82 -21.74 1.42 -4.97
CA SER A 82 -22.50 1.84 -3.78
C SER A 82 -23.79 1.02 -3.57
N LEU A 83 -24.28 0.41 -4.65
CA LEU A 83 -25.45 -0.46 -4.63
C LEU A 83 -25.11 -1.90 -4.27
N TRP A 84 -23.85 -2.24 -4.00
CA TRP A 84 -23.45 -3.61 -3.65
C TRP A 84 -23.05 -3.70 -2.18
N GLY A 85 -23.70 -4.61 -1.46
CA GLY A 85 -23.30 -5.04 -0.13
C GLY A 85 -22.35 -6.24 -0.20
N GLU A 86 -21.52 -6.36 0.83
CA GLU A 86 -20.57 -7.47 0.97
C GLU A 86 -20.85 -8.24 2.27
N ARG A 87 -20.81 -9.57 2.19
CA ARG A 87 -20.87 -10.42 3.38
C ARG A 87 -19.84 -11.52 3.28
N ARG A 88 -18.94 -11.57 4.27
CA ARG A 88 -17.98 -12.67 4.38
C ARG A 88 -18.71 -13.94 4.81
N LEU A 89 -18.50 -15.01 4.04
CA LEU A 89 -19.05 -16.33 4.32
C LEU A 89 -17.90 -17.27 4.69
N ARG A 90 -18.07 -17.97 5.80
CA ARG A 90 -17.12 -18.98 6.26
C ARG A 90 -17.86 -20.22 6.70
N ARG A 91 -17.58 -21.32 5.99
CA ARG A 91 -17.94 -22.68 6.36
C ARG A 91 -16.65 -23.41 6.67
N ALA A 92 -16.50 -23.83 7.93
CA ALA A 92 -15.38 -24.70 8.32
C ALA A 92 -15.44 -26.01 7.54
N GLN A 93 -14.27 -26.57 7.22
CA GLN A 93 -14.20 -27.86 6.58
C GLN A 93 -14.79 -28.93 7.50
N GLY A 94 -15.77 -29.67 6.98
CA GLY A 94 -16.42 -30.72 7.74
C GLY A 94 -17.14 -31.72 6.83
N PRO A 95 -17.51 -32.90 7.38
CA PRO A 95 -18.28 -33.89 6.65
C PRO A 95 -19.66 -33.35 6.30
N SER A 96 -20.15 -33.69 5.11
CA SER A 96 -21.46 -33.33 4.58
C SER A 96 -21.95 -34.40 3.64
N THR A 97 -23.27 -34.62 3.59
CA THR A 97 -23.83 -35.51 2.59
C THR A 97 -23.69 -34.90 1.19
N ARG A 98 -23.66 -35.72 0.15
CA ARG A 98 -23.61 -35.20 -1.23
C ARG A 98 -24.79 -34.31 -1.58
N ALA A 99 -25.97 -34.60 -1.03
CA ALA A 99 -27.18 -33.81 -1.22
C ALA A 99 -27.05 -32.42 -0.56
N GLU A 100 -26.58 -32.36 0.69
CA GLU A 100 -26.32 -31.08 1.38
C GLU A 100 -25.24 -30.26 0.69
N ALA A 101 -24.15 -30.90 0.27
CA ALA A 101 -23.08 -30.23 -0.46
C ALA A 101 -23.60 -29.67 -1.77
N ALA A 102 -24.35 -30.45 -2.55
CA ALA A 102 -24.96 -29.99 -3.80
C ALA A 102 -25.96 -28.84 -3.57
N GLN A 103 -26.77 -28.91 -2.52
CA GLN A 103 -27.70 -27.84 -2.18
C GLN A 103 -26.95 -26.56 -1.81
N PHE A 104 -25.95 -26.63 -0.94
CA PHE A 104 -25.16 -25.48 -0.53
C PHE A 104 -24.39 -24.84 -1.69
N LEU A 105 -23.75 -25.66 -2.53
CA LEU A 105 -23.08 -25.17 -3.74
C LEU A 105 -24.07 -24.58 -4.73
N GLY A 106 -25.26 -25.17 -4.83
CA GLY A 106 -26.38 -24.63 -5.59
C GLY A 106 -26.83 -23.27 -5.04
N GLU A 107 -26.87 -23.06 -3.73
CA GLU A 107 -27.20 -21.78 -3.11
C GLU A 107 -26.12 -20.72 -3.35
N LEU A 108 -24.84 -21.09 -3.30
CA LEU A 108 -23.74 -20.18 -3.65
C LEU A 108 -23.72 -19.81 -5.14
N GLY A 109 -24.03 -20.78 -6.01
CA GLY A 109 -24.04 -20.61 -7.47
C GLY A 109 -25.33 -20.04 -8.04
N ARG A 110 -26.45 -20.10 -7.30
CA ARG A 110 -27.75 -19.51 -7.70
C ARG A 110 -27.79 -17.99 -7.61
N GLY A 111 -26.68 -17.35 -7.26
CA GLY A 111 -26.58 -15.90 -7.28
C GLY A 111 -27.08 -15.36 -8.62
N GLY A 112 -28.30 -14.80 -8.62
CA GLY A 112 -28.93 -14.27 -9.81
C GLY A 112 -28.22 -13.00 -10.27
N ALA A 113 -28.88 -12.19 -11.11
CA ALA A 113 -28.34 -10.95 -11.69
C ALA A 113 -27.86 -9.87 -10.69
N GLY A 114 -27.92 -10.13 -9.38
CA GLY A 114 -27.42 -9.25 -8.32
C GLY A 114 -26.79 -9.97 -7.15
N GLN A 115 -26.28 -11.20 -7.29
CA GLN A 115 -25.51 -11.87 -6.24
C GLN A 115 -24.31 -12.61 -6.85
N ILE A 116 -23.13 -12.37 -6.32
CA ILE A 116 -21.87 -12.96 -6.80
C ILE A 116 -21.11 -13.49 -5.59
N PHE A 117 -20.82 -14.78 -5.57
CA PHE A 117 -19.93 -15.36 -4.57
C PHE A 117 -18.52 -15.50 -5.13
N VAL A 118 -17.54 -14.92 -4.43
CA VAL A 118 -16.11 -15.02 -4.75
C VAL A 118 -15.45 -15.85 -3.65
N ALA A 119 -14.92 -17.02 -4.02
CA ALA A 119 -14.24 -17.90 -3.08
C ALA A 119 -12.78 -17.47 -2.88
N ASP A 120 -12.37 -17.29 -1.62
CA ASP A 120 -10.96 -17.16 -1.23
C ASP A 120 -10.33 -18.56 -1.14
N VAL A 121 -11.05 -19.51 -0.51
CA VAL A 121 -10.62 -20.90 -0.29
C VAL A 121 -11.81 -21.81 -0.49
N PHE A 122 -11.62 -22.87 -1.27
CA PHE A 122 -12.63 -23.87 -1.56
C PHE A 122 -12.03 -25.27 -1.50
N ASP A 123 -12.44 -26.04 -0.50
CA ASP A 123 -11.96 -27.40 -0.27
C ASP A 123 -13.13 -28.38 -0.40
N ILE A 124 -12.98 -29.35 -1.30
CA ILE A 124 -13.92 -30.45 -1.47
C ILE A 124 -13.16 -31.77 -1.60
N GLY A 125 -13.57 -32.78 -0.86
CA GLY A 125 -12.93 -34.10 -0.86
C GLY A 125 -13.92 -35.21 -0.55
N THR A 126 -13.56 -36.44 -0.89
CA THR A 126 -14.35 -37.63 -0.55
C THR A 126 -13.95 -38.19 0.80
N VAL A 127 -14.91 -38.67 1.59
CA VAL A 127 -14.62 -39.30 2.88
C VAL A 127 -14.18 -40.77 2.71
N SER A 128 -14.74 -41.48 1.74
CA SER A 128 -14.50 -42.92 1.56
C SER A 128 -13.36 -43.25 0.59
N PRO A 129 -12.48 -44.21 0.92
CA PRO A 129 -11.46 -44.72 0.01
C PRO A 129 -12.12 -45.53 -1.11
N GLY A 130 -12.29 -44.90 -2.29
CA GLY A 130 -12.98 -45.47 -3.45
C GLY A 130 -14.16 -44.64 -3.94
N ALA A 131 -14.59 -43.64 -3.18
CA ALA A 131 -15.52 -42.63 -3.66
C ALA A 131 -14.82 -41.64 -4.60
N SER A 132 -15.57 -41.09 -5.56
CA SER A 132 -15.07 -40.08 -6.50
C SER A 132 -15.92 -38.80 -6.43
N LEU A 133 -15.32 -37.65 -6.70
CA LEU A 133 -16.05 -36.38 -6.85
C LEU A 133 -16.79 -36.31 -8.20
N PHE A 134 -16.30 -37.02 -9.20
CA PHE A 134 -16.75 -36.89 -10.60
C PHE A 134 -17.62 -38.05 -11.07
N HIS A 135 -17.77 -39.10 -10.25
CA HIS A 135 -18.62 -40.24 -10.55
C HIS A 135 -19.79 -40.32 -9.56
N PRO A 136 -20.90 -40.98 -9.93
CA PRO A 136 -22.02 -41.20 -9.03
C PRO A 136 -21.59 -41.90 -7.74
N PRO A 137 -22.23 -41.59 -6.60
CA PRO A 137 -21.95 -42.27 -5.34
C PRO A 137 -22.27 -43.76 -5.45
N LEU A 138 -21.36 -44.60 -4.93
CA LEU A 138 -21.56 -46.04 -4.79
C LEU A 138 -22.35 -46.36 -3.51
N PRO A 139 -22.98 -47.54 -3.42
CA PRO A 139 -23.55 -48.01 -2.16
C PRO A 139 -22.47 -48.05 -1.06
N GLY A 140 -22.70 -47.35 0.06
CA GLY A 140 -21.73 -47.23 1.15
C GLY A 140 -20.87 -45.95 1.15
N ASP A 141 -21.12 -45.00 0.24
CA ASP A 141 -20.47 -43.70 0.24
C ASP A 141 -20.78 -42.90 1.53
N GLN A 142 -19.74 -42.49 2.24
CA GLN A 142 -19.84 -41.73 3.49
C GLN A 142 -19.93 -40.20 3.26
N GLY A 143 -20.01 -39.76 2.00
CA GLY A 143 -20.18 -38.37 1.63
C GLY A 143 -18.86 -37.65 1.37
N LEU A 144 -18.88 -36.33 1.60
CA LEU A 144 -17.81 -35.42 1.21
C LEU A 144 -17.34 -34.59 2.41
N THR A 145 -16.10 -34.13 2.37
CA THR A 145 -15.67 -32.97 3.15
C THR A 145 -15.88 -31.72 2.32
N LEU A 146 -16.42 -30.66 2.93
CA LEU A 146 -16.64 -29.38 2.26
C LEU A 146 -16.29 -28.23 3.20
N GLY A 147 -15.37 -27.37 2.76
CA GLY A 147 -14.98 -26.14 3.41
C GLY A 147 -14.97 -25.00 2.40
N VAL A 148 -15.54 -23.84 2.78
CA VAL A 148 -15.62 -22.68 1.88
C VAL A 148 -15.40 -21.40 2.68
N THR A 149 -14.49 -20.56 2.23
CA THR A 149 -14.32 -19.19 2.71
C THR A 149 -14.33 -18.25 1.53
N GLY A 150 -15.08 -17.16 1.61
CA GLY A 150 -15.15 -16.18 0.54
C GLY A 150 -16.06 -15.00 0.87
N THR A 151 -16.32 -14.18 -0.14
CA THR A 151 -17.14 -12.97 -0.05
C THR A 151 -18.35 -13.10 -0.95
N LEU A 152 -19.54 -12.91 -0.39
CA LEU A 152 -20.78 -12.77 -1.12
C LEU A 152 -21.04 -11.29 -1.37
N HIS A 153 -20.96 -10.88 -2.62
CA HIS A 153 -21.42 -9.58 -3.10
C HIS A 153 -22.90 -9.69 -3.48
N PHE A 154 -23.71 -8.73 -3.07
CA PHE A 154 -25.13 -8.69 -3.43
C PHE A 154 -25.58 -7.26 -3.70
N GLN A 155 -26.43 -7.05 -4.71
CA GLN A 155 -27.04 -5.75 -4.95
C GLN A 155 -28.03 -5.44 -3.83
N ALA A 156 -27.74 -4.40 -3.07
CA ALA A 156 -28.60 -3.80 -2.06
C ALA A 156 -29.72 -2.97 -2.70
N VAL A 157 -30.45 -3.52 -3.67
CA VAL A 157 -31.72 -2.93 -4.08
C VAL A 157 -32.78 -3.35 -3.05
N SER A 158 -33.00 -2.49 -2.06
CA SER A 158 -34.17 -2.50 -1.15
C SER A 158 -34.46 -3.82 -0.42
N ALA A 159 -33.67 -4.15 0.60
CA ALA A 159 -34.09 -5.07 1.66
C ALA A 159 -34.42 -4.32 2.97
N PHE A 160 -35.22 -3.25 2.90
CA PHE A 160 -36.05 -2.85 4.04
C PHE A 160 -37.28 -3.77 4.08
N GLN A 161 -37.09 -5.05 4.39
CA GLN A 161 -38.17 -5.88 4.91
C GLN A 161 -37.91 -6.08 6.40
N SER A 162 -38.51 -5.19 7.20
CA SER A 162 -38.65 -5.35 8.64
C SER A 162 -39.19 -6.75 8.98
N PRO A 163 -38.70 -7.41 10.02
CA PRO A 163 -39.25 -8.70 10.44
C PRO A 163 -40.72 -8.50 10.81
N ARG A 164 -41.61 -9.16 10.06
CA ARG A 164 -43.02 -9.32 10.37
C ARG A 164 -43.11 -10.11 11.67
N VAL A 165 -43.25 -9.42 12.80
CA VAL A 165 -43.70 -10.02 14.06
C VAL A 165 -45.14 -10.47 13.79
N LYS A 166 -45.35 -11.79 13.79
CA LYS A 166 -46.68 -12.40 13.71
C LYS A 166 -47.42 -12.18 15.05
N PRO A 167 -48.77 -12.10 15.03
CA PRO A 167 -49.60 -11.67 16.16
C PRO A 167 -49.51 -12.60 17.37
#